data_AF-A0A501WLK8-F1
#
_entry.id   AF-A0A501WLK8-F1
#
_cell.length_a   1.000
_cell.length_b   1.000
_cell.length_c   1.000
_cell.angle_alpha   90.00
_cell.angle_beta   90.00
_cell.angle_gamma   90.00
#
_symmetry.space_group_name_H-M   'P 1'
#
loop_
_entity.id
_entity.type
_entity.pdbx_description
1 polymer ?
#
loop_
_entity_poly.entity_id
_entity_poly.type
_entity_poly.pdbx_seq_one_letter_code
_entity_poly.pdbx_strand_id
1 'polypeptide(L)'
;MIESLLTKYLGVSKFDDQYRHLSLTLISIVSCTGVAAFFAFYNSVIDYYPSLFYVDLAGTLLGIVSLYIVLRFQRVLLASFILLIMVTGVCLMVMLDRHNLDYSLAWAFVTPLLSIFLLGYLYGTLYSMVYLAVVLWLAWSNLGVWQPAPWDMDSFANLTAIYLLLFMLSCYYEASRRSAQKLLQQSNQKLKVLATTDPLTGLFNRRYMEDLLLNSNQNVFVAMADVDNFKSINDEFGHSAGDEVLIGVGHVMGDTFGLDGVIGRWGGEEFLIVSYAQNSQDFEKQLALLLERISSHSFSIERPVTISLGGVHYKALEHRATLRAVDEALYRAKTSGKNCYKLVGDP
;
A
#
# COMPACT_ATOMS: atom_id res chain seq x y z
N MET A 1 0.81 -22.75 2.10
CA MET A 1 1.99 -23.57 2.46
C MET A 1 3.22 -22.73 2.80
N ILE A 2 3.72 -21.88 1.90
CA ILE A 2 4.92 -21.03 2.15
C ILE A 2 4.73 -20.09 3.35
N GLU A 3 3.56 -19.47 3.48
CA GLU A 3 3.23 -18.64 4.65
C GLU A 3 3.32 -19.42 5.97
N SER A 4 2.76 -20.64 6.02
CA SER A 4 2.86 -21.49 7.21
C SER A 4 4.30 -21.89 7.54
N LEU A 5 5.12 -22.17 6.51
CA LEU A 5 6.55 -22.47 6.68
C LEU A 5 7.33 -21.26 7.22
N LEU A 6 7.10 -20.07 6.65
CA LEU A 6 7.76 -18.83 7.06
C LEU A 6 7.40 -18.45 8.50
N THR A 7 6.12 -18.50 8.84
CA THR A 7 5.68 -18.18 10.20
C THR A 7 6.18 -19.21 11.22
N LYS A 8 6.12 -20.51 10.89
CA LYS A 8 6.48 -21.58 11.83
C LYS A 8 7.99 -21.72 12.05
N TYR A 9 8.80 -21.60 11.01
CA TYR A 9 10.24 -21.90 11.08
C TYR A 9 11.12 -20.64 11.13
N LEU A 10 10.63 -19.52 10.61
CA LEU A 10 11.42 -18.29 10.50
C LEU A 10 10.83 -17.15 11.33
N GLY A 11 9.62 -17.30 11.88
CA GLY A 11 8.94 -16.26 12.66
C GLY A 11 8.52 -15.05 11.82
N VAL A 12 8.62 -15.13 10.50
CA VAL A 12 8.37 -14.01 9.59
C VAL A 12 6.92 -14.02 9.14
N SER A 13 6.17 -13.01 9.58
CA SER A 13 4.78 -12.82 9.17
C SER A 13 4.68 -12.15 7.80
N LYS A 14 3.51 -12.23 7.17
CA LYS A 14 3.23 -11.60 5.86
C LYS A 14 3.35 -10.07 5.86
N PHE A 15 3.36 -9.45 7.05
CA PHE A 15 3.46 -8.00 7.23
C PHE A 15 4.90 -7.52 7.41
N ASP A 16 5.86 -8.43 7.50
CA ASP A 16 7.28 -8.09 7.61
C ASP A 16 7.83 -7.67 6.24
N ASP A 17 8.64 -6.61 6.20
CA ASP A 17 9.30 -6.12 4.99
C ASP A 17 10.16 -7.21 4.32
N GLN A 18 10.73 -8.12 5.12
CA GLN A 18 11.58 -9.20 4.61
C GLN A 18 10.79 -10.38 4.02
N TYR A 19 9.49 -10.50 4.31
CA TYR A 19 8.66 -11.64 3.89
C TYR A 19 8.70 -11.88 2.39
N ARG A 20 8.64 -10.80 1.59
CA ARG A 20 8.59 -10.90 0.13
C ARG A 20 9.91 -11.42 -0.44
N HIS A 21 11.04 -10.86 -0.01
CA HIS A 21 12.36 -11.32 -0.45
C HIS A 21 12.64 -12.75 0.01
N LEU A 22 12.27 -13.10 1.24
CA LEU A 22 12.46 -14.42 1.81
C LEU A 22 11.60 -15.49 1.14
N SER A 23 10.32 -15.21 0.91
CA SER A 23 9.41 -16.13 0.21
C SER A 23 9.85 -16.39 -1.24
N LEU A 24 10.24 -15.35 -1.98
CA LEU A 24 10.76 -15.46 -3.33
C LEU A 24 12.03 -16.32 -3.38
N THR A 25 12.95 -16.06 -2.45
CA THR A 25 14.22 -16.79 -2.37
C THR A 25 13.97 -18.26 -2.06
N LEU A 26 13.10 -18.58 -1.10
CA LEU A 26 12.75 -19.97 -0.78
C LEU A 26 12.10 -20.71 -1.94
N ILE A 27 11.15 -20.09 -2.64
CA ILE A 27 10.52 -20.70 -3.82
C ILE A 27 11.57 -20.96 -4.90
N SER A 28 12.42 -19.97 -5.18
CA SER A 28 13.47 -20.09 -6.19
C SER A 28 14.46 -21.20 -5.85
N ILE A 29 14.88 -21.30 -4.58
CA ILE A 29 15.76 -22.37 -4.10
C ILE A 29 15.09 -23.73 -4.27
N VAL A 30 13.86 -23.91 -3.79
CA VAL A 30 13.16 -25.20 -3.86
C VAL A 30 12.92 -25.61 -5.32
N SER A 31 12.48 -24.69 -6.18
CA SER A 31 12.24 -24.96 -7.60
C SER A 31 13.53 -25.30 -8.34
N CYS A 32 14.59 -24.51 -8.23
CA CYS A 32 15.83 -24.76 -8.95
C CYS A 32 16.56 -26.01 -8.44
N THR A 33 16.55 -26.25 -7.12
CA THR A 33 17.12 -27.46 -6.54
C THR A 33 16.34 -28.71 -6.96
N GLY A 34 15.00 -28.61 -7.04
CA GLY A 34 14.15 -29.69 -7.54
C GLY A 34 14.41 -30.02 -9.01
N VAL A 35 14.60 -29.01 -9.85
CA VAL A 35 14.98 -29.19 -11.27
C VAL A 35 16.35 -29.85 -11.40
N ALA A 36 17.37 -29.39 -10.66
CA ALA A 36 18.69 -30.02 -10.66
C ALA A 36 18.63 -31.47 -10.17
N ALA A 37 17.88 -31.76 -9.10
CA ALA A 37 17.71 -33.12 -8.60
C ALA A 37 17.00 -34.03 -9.60
N PHE A 38 16.00 -33.51 -10.32
CA PHE A 38 15.31 -34.24 -11.39
C PHE A 38 16.28 -34.59 -12.52
N PHE A 39 17.09 -33.65 -13.00
CA PHE A 39 18.06 -33.92 -14.06
C PHE A 39 19.21 -34.82 -13.60
N ALA A 40 19.64 -34.76 -12.34
CA ALA A 40 20.58 -35.74 -11.78
C ALA A 40 19.99 -37.17 -11.83
N PHE A 41 18.71 -37.33 -11.51
CA PHE A 41 18.03 -38.63 -11.65
C PHE A 41 17.91 -39.03 -13.14
N TYR A 42 17.48 -38.10 -14.00
CA TYR A 42 17.32 -38.33 -15.43
C TYR A 42 18.63 -38.82 -16.07
N ASN A 43 19.72 -38.10 -15.82
CA ASN A 43 21.07 -38.32 -16.38
C ASN A 43 21.78 -39.58 -15.82
N SER A 44 21.21 -40.24 -14.82
CA SER A 44 21.76 -41.46 -14.23
C SER A 44 20.91 -42.70 -14.50
N VAL A 45 19.59 -42.56 -14.57
CA VAL A 45 18.65 -43.69 -14.64
C VAL A 45 17.94 -43.80 -15.98
N ILE A 46 17.57 -42.67 -16.60
CA ILE A 46 16.79 -42.67 -17.86
C ILE A 46 17.75 -42.66 -19.04
N ASP A 47 18.57 -41.62 -19.15
CA ASP A 47 19.60 -41.49 -20.18
C ASP A 47 20.96 -41.25 -19.52
N TYR A 48 21.91 -42.14 -19.76
CA TYR A 48 23.17 -42.13 -19.03
C TYR A 48 24.14 -41.08 -19.59
N TYR A 49 24.23 -39.94 -18.91
CA TYR A 49 25.15 -38.83 -19.21
C TYR A 49 26.00 -38.48 -17.97
N PRO A 50 27.19 -39.11 -17.80
CA PRO A 50 27.99 -38.98 -16.57
C PRO A 50 28.43 -37.56 -16.24
N SER A 51 28.85 -36.78 -17.24
CA SER A 51 29.28 -35.38 -17.07
C SER A 51 28.17 -34.54 -16.45
N LEU A 52 26.97 -34.58 -17.05
CA LEU A 52 25.81 -33.83 -16.59
C LEU A 52 25.29 -34.32 -15.25
N PHE A 53 25.30 -35.63 -14.99
CA PHE A 53 24.95 -36.18 -13.68
C PHE A 53 25.75 -35.54 -12.54
N TYR A 54 27.08 -35.45 -12.67
CA TYR A 54 27.91 -34.86 -11.62
C TYR A 54 27.67 -33.36 -11.46
N VAL A 55 27.40 -32.65 -12.55
CA VAL A 55 27.04 -31.22 -12.53
C VAL A 55 25.71 -31.01 -11.79
N ASP A 56 24.69 -31.79 -12.11
CA ASP A 56 23.37 -31.69 -11.49
C ASP A 56 23.38 -32.14 -10.03
N LEU A 57 24.18 -33.15 -9.68
CA LEU A 57 24.38 -33.59 -8.30
C LEU A 57 25.07 -32.49 -7.47
N ALA A 58 26.14 -31.89 -7.99
CA ALA A 58 26.82 -30.76 -7.34
C ALA A 58 25.88 -29.56 -7.21
N GLY A 59 25.09 -29.29 -8.26
CA GLY A 59 24.04 -28.27 -8.24
C GLY A 59 23.02 -28.52 -7.13
N THR A 60 22.49 -29.74 -7.04
CA THR A 60 21.54 -30.14 -5.99
C THR A 60 22.12 -29.93 -4.59
N LEU A 61 23.38 -30.29 -4.36
CA LEU A 61 24.05 -30.09 -3.07
C LEU A 61 24.19 -28.59 -2.72
N LEU A 62 24.58 -27.74 -3.69
CA LEU A 62 24.64 -26.29 -3.48
C LEU A 62 23.27 -25.68 -3.21
N GLY A 63 22.22 -26.19 -3.86
CA GLY A 63 20.84 -25.81 -3.61
C GLY A 63 20.39 -26.13 -2.18
N ILE A 64 20.74 -27.32 -1.67
CA ILE A 64 20.50 -27.72 -0.27
C ILE A 64 21.27 -26.81 0.70
N VAL A 65 22.52 -26.46 0.39
CA VAL A 65 23.32 -25.53 1.20
C VAL A 65 22.67 -24.14 1.23
N SER A 66 22.21 -23.64 0.08
CA SER A 66 21.48 -22.38 -0.02
C SER A 66 20.20 -22.41 0.84
N LEU A 67 19.41 -23.49 0.75
CA LEU A 67 18.21 -23.69 1.56
C LEU A 67 18.53 -23.68 3.06
N TYR A 68 19.57 -24.41 3.47
CA TYR A 68 20.02 -24.46 4.85
C TYR A 68 20.42 -23.08 5.38
N ILE A 69 21.11 -22.28 4.57
CA ILE A 69 21.52 -20.92 4.96
C ILE A 69 20.31 -20.02 5.21
N VAL A 70 19.28 -20.10 4.36
CA VAL A 70 18.04 -19.34 4.58
C VAL A 70 17.32 -19.81 5.83
N LEU A 71 17.11 -21.12 5.98
CA LEU A 71 16.31 -21.67 7.08
C LEU A 71 17.00 -21.53 8.44
N ARG A 72 18.33 -21.67 8.50
CA ARG A 72 19.08 -21.67 9.77
C ARG A 72 19.61 -20.31 10.16
N PHE A 73 20.15 -19.56 9.20
CA PHE A 73 20.87 -18.31 9.47
C PHE A 73 20.12 -17.05 8.99
N GLN A 74 19.01 -17.21 8.26
CA GLN A 74 18.22 -16.10 7.70
C GLN A 74 19.05 -15.15 6.81
N ARG A 75 20.20 -15.61 6.30
CA ARG A 75 21.08 -14.83 5.42
C ARG A 75 20.61 -14.92 3.97
N VAL A 76 19.52 -14.22 3.66
CA VAL A 76 18.83 -14.26 2.35
C VAL A 76 19.78 -13.93 1.20
N LEU A 77 20.54 -12.83 1.31
CA LEU A 77 21.44 -12.40 0.23
C LEU A 77 22.52 -13.45 -0.08
N LEU A 78 23.13 -14.04 0.95
CA LEU A 78 24.15 -15.08 0.79
C LEU A 78 23.58 -16.32 0.12
N ALA A 79 22.40 -16.77 0.55
CA ALA A 79 21.73 -17.91 -0.06
C ALA A 79 21.35 -17.65 -1.53
N SER A 80 20.85 -16.45 -1.84
CA SER A 80 20.57 -16.02 -3.22
C SER A 80 21.81 -16.04 -4.10
N PHE A 81 22.96 -15.57 -3.59
CA PHE A 81 24.22 -15.66 -4.33
C PHE A 81 24.66 -17.11 -4.58
N ILE A 82 24.57 -17.98 -3.58
CA ILE A 82 24.92 -19.40 -3.73
C ILE A 82 24.00 -20.07 -4.77
N LEU A 83 22.69 -19.76 -4.73
CA LEU A 83 21.74 -20.25 -5.71
C LEU A 83 22.09 -19.76 -7.12
N LEU A 84 22.48 -18.50 -7.28
CA LEU A 84 22.85 -17.96 -8.59
C LEU A 84 24.13 -18.58 -9.13
N ILE A 85 25.13 -18.81 -8.29
CA ILE A 85 26.34 -19.54 -8.68
C ILE A 85 25.98 -20.96 -9.13
N MET A 86 25.11 -21.63 -8.39
CA MET A 86 24.60 -22.96 -8.74
C MET A 86 23.92 -22.96 -10.11
N VAL A 87 22.88 -22.13 -10.31
CA VAL A 87 22.12 -22.08 -11.57
C VAL A 87 23.02 -21.69 -12.74
N THR A 88 23.88 -20.69 -12.56
CA THR A 88 24.82 -20.23 -13.60
C THR A 88 25.80 -21.33 -13.98
N GLY A 89 26.38 -22.01 -13.00
CA GLY A 89 27.32 -23.11 -13.23
C GLY A 89 26.67 -24.26 -13.98
N VAL A 90 25.49 -24.69 -13.57
CA VAL A 90 24.72 -25.75 -14.25
C VAL A 90 24.40 -25.33 -15.69
N CYS A 91 23.85 -24.13 -15.91
CA CYS A 91 23.49 -23.64 -17.24
C CYS A 91 24.71 -23.58 -18.17
N LEU A 92 25.84 -23.02 -17.70
CA LEU A 92 27.07 -22.93 -18.51
C LEU A 92 27.65 -24.31 -18.82
N MET A 93 27.66 -25.23 -17.87
CA MET A 93 28.18 -26.59 -18.09
C MET A 93 27.31 -27.38 -19.07
N VAL A 94 25.98 -27.27 -18.96
CA VAL A 94 25.04 -27.87 -19.92
C VAL A 94 25.30 -27.32 -21.34
N MET A 95 25.49 -26.01 -21.48
CA MET A 95 25.80 -25.39 -22.77
C MET A 95 27.17 -25.81 -23.33
N LEU A 96 28.20 -25.93 -22.50
CA LEU A 96 29.54 -26.33 -22.94
C LEU A 96 29.62 -27.82 -23.35
N ASP A 97 28.91 -28.69 -22.63
CA ASP A 97 28.94 -30.13 -22.90
C ASP A 97 28.00 -30.50 -24.07
N ARG A 98 26.75 -30.00 -24.06
CA ARG A 98 25.71 -30.32 -25.07
C ARG A 98 25.70 -29.40 -26.28
N HIS A 99 26.38 -28.26 -26.23
CA HIS A 99 26.36 -27.25 -27.29
C HIS A 99 24.94 -26.71 -27.53
N ASN A 100 24.30 -27.05 -28.66
CA ASN A 100 22.90 -26.75 -28.93
C ASN A 100 22.01 -28.00 -28.94
N LEU A 101 22.55 -29.19 -28.69
CA LEU A 101 21.74 -30.40 -28.59
C LEU A 101 20.69 -30.24 -27.48
N ASP A 102 19.54 -30.85 -27.70
CA ASP A 102 18.38 -30.84 -26.82
C ASP A 102 17.89 -29.43 -26.43
N TYR A 103 18.14 -28.42 -27.28
CA TYR A 103 17.83 -27.02 -27.01
C TYR A 103 18.47 -26.47 -25.72
N SER A 104 19.65 -26.99 -25.35
CA SER A 104 20.40 -26.59 -24.15
C SER A 104 20.69 -25.08 -24.06
N LEU A 105 20.80 -24.37 -25.19
CA LEU A 105 20.97 -22.91 -25.21
C LEU A 105 19.81 -22.14 -24.55
N ALA A 106 18.60 -22.71 -24.49
CA ALA A 106 17.45 -22.06 -23.87
C ALA A 106 17.65 -21.84 -22.36
N TRP A 107 18.51 -22.64 -21.70
CA TRP A 107 18.85 -22.46 -20.29
C TRP A 107 19.54 -21.12 -20.00
N ALA A 108 20.16 -20.50 -21.01
CA ALA A 108 20.79 -19.19 -20.88
C ALA A 108 19.82 -18.07 -20.45
N PHE A 109 18.51 -18.24 -20.67
CA PHE A 109 17.52 -17.21 -20.31
C PHE A 109 17.10 -17.24 -18.84
N VAL A 110 17.42 -18.31 -18.11
CA VAL A 110 16.98 -18.48 -16.71
C VAL A 110 17.79 -17.59 -15.75
N THR A 111 19.11 -17.58 -15.91
CA THR A 111 20.05 -16.89 -15.01
C THR A 111 19.80 -15.37 -14.90
N PRO A 112 19.62 -14.62 -16.01
CA PRO A 112 19.37 -13.18 -15.92
C PRO A 112 18.11 -12.84 -15.12
N LEU A 113 17.02 -13.57 -15.39
CA LEU A 113 15.74 -13.36 -14.71
C LEU A 113 15.86 -13.62 -13.20
N LEU A 114 16.43 -14.75 -12.80
CA LEU A 114 16.64 -15.07 -11.39
C LEU A 114 17.55 -14.05 -10.70
N SER A 115 18.60 -13.57 -11.36
CA SER A 115 19.55 -12.65 -10.74
C SER A 115 18.92 -11.30 -10.39
N ILE A 116 18.08 -10.74 -11.26
CA ILE A 116 17.34 -9.50 -11.03
C ILE A 116 16.35 -9.68 -9.88
N PHE A 117 15.67 -10.81 -9.83
CA PHE A 117 14.68 -11.08 -8.79
C PHE A 117 15.31 -11.33 -7.42
N LEU A 118 16.48 -11.97 -7.36
CA LEU A 118 17.10 -12.39 -6.10
C LEU A 118 18.07 -11.35 -5.51
N LEU A 119 18.82 -10.64 -6.35
CA LEU A 119 19.80 -9.62 -5.92
C LEU A 119 19.27 -8.19 -6.03
N GLY A 120 18.07 -8.02 -6.57
CA GLY A 120 17.49 -6.72 -6.89
C GLY A 120 18.05 -6.11 -8.17
N TYR A 121 17.50 -4.96 -8.55
CA TYR A 121 17.77 -4.35 -9.85
C TYR A 121 19.25 -4.04 -10.09
N LEU A 122 19.96 -3.45 -9.12
CA LEU A 122 21.34 -3.01 -9.33
C LEU A 122 22.31 -4.19 -9.49
N TYR A 123 22.42 -5.03 -8.45
CA TYR A 123 23.36 -6.16 -8.45
C TYR A 123 22.94 -7.27 -9.42
N GLY A 124 21.64 -7.50 -9.57
CA GLY A 124 21.12 -8.47 -10.54
C GLY A 124 21.35 -8.04 -11.98
N THR A 125 21.22 -6.75 -12.30
CA THR A 125 21.54 -6.24 -13.65
C THR A 125 23.03 -6.37 -13.94
N LEU A 126 23.90 -6.02 -13.00
CA LEU A 126 25.35 -6.18 -13.16
C LEU A 126 25.71 -7.66 -13.38
N TYR A 127 25.15 -8.56 -12.57
CA TYR A 127 25.33 -10.01 -12.72
C TYR A 127 24.86 -10.50 -14.10
N SER A 128 23.66 -10.08 -14.52
CA SER A 128 23.08 -10.40 -15.82
C SER A 128 23.93 -9.90 -16.98
N MET A 129 24.52 -8.70 -16.88
CA MET A 129 25.39 -8.14 -17.92
C MET A 129 26.68 -8.95 -18.07
N VAL A 130 27.31 -9.33 -16.95
CA VAL A 130 28.50 -10.20 -16.98
C VAL A 130 28.15 -11.55 -17.57
N TYR A 131 27.05 -12.16 -17.13
CA TYR A 131 26.59 -13.45 -17.65
C TYR A 131 26.26 -13.37 -19.16
N LEU A 132 25.58 -12.30 -19.60
CA LEU A 132 25.28 -12.08 -21.01
C LEU A 132 26.55 -11.95 -21.85
N ALA A 133 27.57 -11.24 -21.36
CA ALA A 133 28.85 -11.14 -22.06
C ALA A 133 29.51 -12.51 -22.23
N VAL A 134 29.46 -13.38 -21.21
CA VAL A 134 29.96 -14.75 -21.28
C VAL A 134 29.17 -15.58 -22.30
N VAL A 135 27.83 -15.53 -22.25
CA VAL A 135 26.96 -16.26 -23.19
C VAL A 135 27.18 -15.80 -24.63
N LEU A 136 27.29 -14.48 -24.87
CA LEU A 136 27.55 -13.93 -26.20
C LEU A 136 28.93 -14.34 -26.72
N TRP A 137 29.95 -14.34 -25.85
CA TRP A 137 31.28 -14.81 -26.22
C TRP A 137 31.27 -16.30 -26.60
N LEU A 138 30.59 -17.16 -25.81
CA LEU A 138 30.42 -18.59 -26.09
C LEU A 138 29.65 -18.84 -27.40
N ALA A 139 28.58 -18.08 -27.64
CA ALA A 139 27.79 -18.19 -28.87
C ALA A 139 28.61 -17.74 -30.10
N TRP A 140 29.39 -16.67 -29.97
CA TRP A 140 30.26 -16.18 -31.03
C TRP A 140 31.39 -17.16 -31.36
N SER A 141 32.07 -17.72 -30.35
CA SER A 141 33.21 -18.63 -30.56
C SER A 141 32.82 -19.94 -31.23
N ASN A 142 31.54 -20.33 -31.14
CA ASN A 142 31.02 -21.58 -31.69
C ASN A 142 30.06 -21.37 -32.87
N LEU A 143 30.05 -20.17 -33.45
CA LEU A 143 29.20 -19.86 -34.59
C LEU A 143 29.56 -20.77 -35.77
N GLY A 144 28.56 -21.49 -36.29
CA GLY A 144 28.74 -22.45 -37.38
C GLY A 144 29.29 -23.82 -36.96
N VAL A 145 29.67 -24.00 -35.69
CA VAL A 145 30.06 -25.31 -35.11
C VAL A 145 28.83 -26.01 -34.53
N TRP A 146 27.96 -25.26 -33.87
CA TRP A 146 26.74 -25.78 -33.25
C TRP A 146 25.75 -26.28 -34.31
N GLN A 147 25.51 -27.60 -34.28
CA GLN A 147 24.59 -28.29 -35.17
C GLN A 147 23.13 -27.99 -34.80
N PRO A 148 22.19 -28.13 -35.76
CA PRO A 148 20.77 -28.07 -35.45
C PRO A 148 20.37 -29.17 -34.46
N ALA A 149 19.53 -28.82 -33.49
CA ALA A 149 19.00 -29.77 -32.52
C ALA A 149 17.83 -30.58 -33.14
N PRO A 150 17.81 -31.92 -33.05
CA PRO A 150 16.62 -32.69 -33.39
C PRO A 150 15.50 -32.41 -32.38
N TRP A 151 14.26 -32.66 -32.77
CA TRP A 151 13.12 -32.60 -31.84
C TRP A 151 12.84 -33.99 -31.27
N ASP A 152 13.41 -34.26 -30.09
CA ASP A 152 13.31 -35.50 -29.35
C ASP A 152 12.74 -35.30 -27.93
N MET A 153 12.69 -36.36 -27.14
CA MET A 153 12.15 -36.33 -25.78
C MET A 153 12.97 -35.44 -24.84
N ASP A 154 14.31 -35.41 -25.00
CA ASP A 154 15.23 -34.59 -24.22
C ASP A 154 14.98 -33.09 -24.49
N SER A 155 14.87 -32.72 -25.76
CA SER A 155 14.49 -31.37 -26.21
C SER A 155 13.17 -30.92 -25.60
N PHE A 156 12.16 -31.81 -25.62
CA PHE A 156 10.85 -31.54 -25.05
C PHE A 156 10.91 -31.35 -23.52
N ALA A 157 11.67 -32.19 -22.81
CA ALA A 157 11.85 -32.09 -21.36
C ALA A 157 12.53 -30.77 -20.95
N ASN A 158 13.61 -30.38 -21.65
CA ASN A 158 14.32 -29.12 -21.40
C ASN A 158 13.41 -27.90 -21.60
N LEU A 159 12.73 -27.82 -22.75
CA LEU A 159 11.85 -26.70 -23.05
C LEU A 159 10.68 -26.61 -22.04
N THR A 160 10.11 -27.75 -21.66
CA THR A 160 9.03 -27.82 -20.67
C THR A 160 9.51 -27.36 -19.29
N ALA A 161 10.69 -27.80 -18.84
CA ALA A 161 11.25 -27.42 -17.55
C ALA A 161 11.53 -25.92 -17.47
N ILE A 162 12.15 -25.33 -18.51
CA ILE A 162 12.41 -23.89 -18.60
C ILE A 162 11.08 -23.12 -18.58
N TYR A 163 10.12 -23.53 -19.40
CA TYR A 163 8.83 -22.85 -19.49
C TYR A 163 8.08 -22.87 -18.14
N LEU A 164 8.01 -24.03 -17.47
CA LEU A 164 7.36 -24.15 -16.17
C LEU A 164 8.07 -23.31 -15.10
N LEU A 165 9.41 -23.29 -15.09
CA LEU A 165 10.19 -22.48 -14.16
C LEU A 165 9.91 -20.99 -14.35
N LEU A 166 9.98 -20.50 -15.59
CA LEU A 166 9.73 -19.09 -15.92
C LEU A 166 8.27 -18.70 -15.68
N PHE A 167 7.32 -19.58 -15.98
CA PHE A 167 5.89 -19.37 -15.75
C PHE A 167 5.58 -19.29 -14.25
N MET A 168 6.11 -20.21 -13.45
CA MET A 168 5.99 -20.19 -11.98
C MET A 168 6.55 -18.89 -11.38
N LEU A 169 7.75 -18.50 -11.82
CA LEU A 169 8.41 -17.28 -11.37
C LEU A 169 7.60 -16.02 -11.75
N SER A 170 7.08 -16.00 -12.97
CA SER A 170 6.22 -14.90 -13.47
C SER A 170 4.90 -14.80 -12.69
N CYS A 171 4.23 -15.93 -12.46
CA CYS A 171 3.00 -15.98 -11.66
C CYS A 171 3.23 -15.51 -10.23
N TYR A 172 4.32 -15.95 -9.60
CA TYR A 172 4.69 -15.51 -8.26
C TYR A 172 4.98 -14.00 -8.22
N TYR A 173 5.75 -13.48 -9.19
CA TYR A 173 6.06 -12.06 -9.27
C TYR A 173 4.80 -11.21 -9.39
N GLU A 174 3.88 -11.60 -10.28
CA GLU A 174 2.61 -10.90 -10.46
C GLU A 174 1.75 -10.92 -9.19
N ALA A 175 1.66 -12.07 -8.52
CA ALA A 175 0.93 -12.20 -7.25
C ALA A 175 1.55 -11.34 -6.13
N SER A 176 2.88 -11.33 -6.03
CA SER A 176 3.63 -10.52 -5.07
C SER A 176 3.44 -9.03 -5.35
N ARG A 177 3.51 -8.60 -6.61
CA ARG A 177 3.29 -7.21 -7.04
C ARG A 177 1.89 -6.72 -6.70
N ARG A 178 0.86 -7.50 -7.02
CA ARG A 178 -0.54 -7.18 -6.69
C ARG A 178 -0.76 -7.04 -5.18
N SER A 179 -0.15 -7.91 -4.39
CA SER A 179 -0.26 -7.86 -2.92
C SER A 179 0.36 -6.58 -2.37
N ALA A 180 1.52 -6.17 -2.88
CA ALA A 180 2.17 -4.92 -2.49
C ALA A 180 1.37 -3.67 -2.88
N GLN A 181 0.79 -3.66 -4.08
CA GLN A 181 -0.07 -2.57 -4.52
C GLN A 181 -1.31 -2.41 -3.63
N LYS A 182 -1.95 -3.52 -3.26
CA LYS A 182 -3.09 -3.51 -2.33
C LYS A 182 -2.71 -2.94 -0.96
N LEU A 183 -1.58 -3.38 -0.41
CA LEU A 183 -1.10 -2.89 0.89
C LEU A 183 -0.79 -1.38 0.82
N LEU A 184 -0.14 -0.92 -0.24
CA LEU A 184 0.15 0.49 -0.47
C LEU A 184 -1.14 1.31 -0.57
N GLN A 185 -2.14 0.83 -1.30
CA GLN A 185 -3.43 1.49 -1.43
C GLN A 185 -4.17 1.60 -0.08
N GLN A 186 -4.17 0.52 0.71
CA GLN A 186 -4.76 0.54 2.05
C GLN A 186 -4.04 1.51 2.99
N SER A 187 -2.70 1.53 2.94
CA SER A 187 -1.90 2.48 3.72
C SER A 187 -2.22 3.92 3.33
N ASN A 188 -2.26 4.22 2.02
CA ASN A 188 -2.64 5.54 1.52
C ASN A 188 -4.07 5.94 1.90
N GLN A 189 -5.03 5.01 1.90
CA GLN A 189 -6.39 5.29 2.36
C GLN A 189 -6.42 5.64 3.85
N LYS A 190 -5.71 4.89 4.69
CA LYS A 190 -5.59 5.19 6.12
C LYS A 190 -4.91 6.55 6.36
N LEU A 191 -3.82 6.81 5.66
CA LEU A 191 -3.14 8.11 5.71
C LEU A 191 -4.06 9.25 5.27
N LYS A 192 -4.87 9.03 4.23
CA LYS A 192 -5.84 10.02 3.76
C LYS A 192 -6.86 10.32 4.86
N VAL A 193 -7.49 9.30 5.45
CA VAL A 193 -8.45 9.49 6.54
C VAL A 193 -7.80 10.26 7.70
N LEU A 194 -6.65 9.81 8.21
CA LEU A 194 -5.93 10.49 9.29
C LEU A 194 -5.54 11.93 8.95
N ALA A 195 -5.24 12.23 7.68
CA ALA A 195 -4.89 13.56 7.22
C ALA A 195 -6.11 14.46 7.02
N THR A 196 -7.31 13.92 6.80
CA THR A 196 -8.51 14.70 6.44
C THR A 196 -9.59 14.74 7.51
N THR A 197 -9.61 13.82 8.48
CA THR A 197 -10.66 13.74 9.51
C THR A 197 -10.14 14.03 10.91
N ASP A 198 -11.02 14.55 11.77
CA ASP A 198 -10.80 14.68 13.20
C ASP A 198 -11.03 13.32 13.90
N PRO A 199 -10.09 12.82 14.71
CA PRO A 199 -10.17 11.48 15.29
C PRO A 199 -11.26 11.33 16.37
N LEU A 200 -11.72 12.41 16.99
CA LEU A 200 -12.78 12.34 18.02
C LEU A 200 -14.16 12.27 17.36
N THR A 201 -14.46 13.24 16.50
CA THR A 201 -15.80 13.43 15.94
C THR A 201 -16.03 12.68 14.62
N GLY A 202 -14.97 12.25 13.94
CA GLY A 202 -15.04 11.62 12.61
C GLY A 202 -15.36 12.60 11.47
N LEU A 203 -15.62 13.88 11.78
CA LEU A 203 -15.84 14.95 10.80
C LEU A 203 -14.53 15.31 10.09
N PHE A 204 -14.60 16.13 9.05
CA PHE A 204 -13.39 16.67 8.44
C PHE A 204 -12.60 17.52 9.45
N ASN A 205 -11.27 17.49 9.36
CA ASN A 205 -10.45 18.35 10.20
C ASN A 205 -10.28 19.75 9.59
N ARG A 206 -9.81 20.68 10.40
CA ARG A 206 -9.50 22.06 9.99
C ARG A 206 -8.71 22.14 8.67
N ARG A 207 -7.65 21.34 8.52
CA ARG A 207 -6.80 21.37 7.33
C ARG A 207 -7.59 21.05 6.07
N TYR A 208 -8.41 20.00 6.10
CA TYR A 208 -9.26 19.65 4.97
C TYR A 208 -10.27 20.75 4.66
N MET A 209 -10.87 21.36 5.68
CA MET A 209 -11.83 22.45 5.51
C MET A 209 -11.19 23.70 4.90
N GLU A 210 -9.97 24.06 5.33
CA GLU A 210 -9.18 25.14 4.72
C GLU A 210 -8.90 24.85 3.24
N ASP A 211 -8.42 23.65 2.93
CA ASP A 211 -8.15 23.22 1.55
C ASP A 211 -9.44 23.24 0.70
N LEU A 212 -10.57 22.78 1.24
CA LEU A 212 -11.87 22.81 0.56
C LEU A 212 -12.29 24.25 0.21
N LEU A 213 -12.17 25.17 1.17
CA LEU A 213 -12.56 26.57 0.99
C LEU A 213 -11.66 27.31 -0.01
N LEU A 214 -10.35 27.04 0.01
CA LEU A 214 -9.40 27.67 -0.92
C LEU A 214 -9.57 27.17 -2.36
N ASN A 215 -9.99 25.91 -2.53
CA ASN A 215 -10.19 25.29 -3.84
C ASN A 215 -11.65 25.35 -4.32
N SER A 216 -12.57 25.92 -3.54
CA SER A 216 -13.96 26.07 -3.94
C SER A 216 -14.10 27.17 -4.99
N ASN A 217 -14.47 26.76 -6.21
CA ASN A 217 -14.92 27.67 -7.26
C ASN A 217 -16.44 27.96 -7.18
N GLN A 218 -17.11 27.44 -6.16
CA GLN A 218 -18.56 27.54 -6.01
C GLN A 218 -18.94 28.68 -5.06
N ASN A 219 -20.13 29.22 -5.30
CA ASN A 219 -20.77 30.18 -4.43
C ASN A 219 -21.31 29.43 -3.19
N VAL A 220 -20.63 29.56 -2.05
CA VAL A 220 -20.97 28.80 -0.83
C VAL A 220 -21.22 29.76 0.34
N PHE A 221 -21.96 29.28 1.32
CA PHE A 221 -22.11 29.94 2.62
C PHE A 221 -21.23 29.24 3.64
N VAL A 222 -20.66 30.01 4.56
CA VAL A 222 -19.80 29.47 5.62
C VAL A 222 -20.30 29.93 6.97
N ALA A 223 -20.35 29.03 7.94
CA ALA A 223 -20.60 29.37 9.33
C ALA A 223 -19.58 28.71 10.27
N MET A 224 -19.19 29.43 11.31
CA MET A 224 -18.50 28.88 12.47
C MET A 224 -19.54 28.67 13.56
N ALA A 225 -19.54 27.48 14.14
CA ALA A 225 -20.34 27.11 15.30
C ALA A 225 -19.41 26.83 16.47
N ASP A 226 -19.87 27.15 17.67
CA ASP A 226 -19.13 26.88 18.90
C ASP A 226 -20.11 26.43 20.00
N VAL A 227 -19.72 25.41 20.76
CA VAL A 227 -20.53 24.83 21.84
C VAL A 227 -20.59 25.74 23.05
N ASP A 228 -21.79 26.20 23.36
CA ASP A 228 -22.01 27.20 24.40
C ASP A 228 -21.71 26.65 25.79
N ASN A 229 -20.81 27.35 26.50
CA ASN A 229 -20.36 26.99 27.85
C ASN A 229 -19.65 25.62 27.94
N PHE A 230 -18.98 25.17 26.87
CA PHE A 230 -18.30 23.87 26.84
C PHE A 230 -17.30 23.67 27.99
N LYS A 231 -16.53 24.69 28.35
CA LYS A 231 -15.65 24.63 29.53
C LYS A 231 -16.40 24.25 30.81
N SER A 232 -17.58 24.80 31.03
CA SER A 232 -18.40 24.45 32.21
C SER A 232 -18.90 23.02 32.15
N ILE A 233 -19.16 22.47 30.96
CA ILE A 233 -19.49 21.04 30.79
C ILE A 233 -18.30 20.17 31.20
N ASN A 234 -17.09 20.51 30.75
CA ASN A 234 -15.87 19.80 31.14
C ASN A 234 -15.59 19.90 32.64
N ASP A 235 -15.77 21.08 33.23
CA ASP A 235 -15.51 21.32 34.65
C ASP A 235 -16.50 20.55 35.56
N GLU A 236 -17.74 20.34 35.10
CA GLU A 236 -18.81 19.69 35.86
C GLU A 236 -18.87 18.16 35.65
N PHE A 237 -18.72 17.69 34.40
CA PHE A 237 -18.90 16.28 34.03
C PHE A 237 -17.60 15.58 33.62
N GLY A 238 -16.48 16.31 33.57
CA GLY A 238 -15.18 15.80 33.14
C GLY A 238 -14.99 15.78 31.62
N HIS A 239 -13.73 15.71 31.20
CA HIS A 239 -13.35 15.74 29.78
C HIS A 239 -13.97 14.62 28.95
N SER A 240 -14.08 13.40 29.48
CA SER A 240 -14.70 12.29 28.75
C SER A 240 -16.16 12.57 28.40
N ALA A 241 -16.92 13.25 29.28
CA ALA A 241 -18.30 13.63 28.99
C ALA A 241 -18.36 14.77 27.97
N GLY A 242 -17.43 15.73 28.04
CA GLY A 242 -17.30 16.77 27.01
C GLY A 242 -16.99 16.19 25.64
N ASP A 243 -16.12 15.19 25.56
CA ASP A 243 -15.79 14.48 24.31
C ASP A 243 -17.03 13.82 23.70
N GLU A 244 -17.86 13.14 24.50
CA GLU A 244 -19.13 12.56 24.06
C GLU A 244 -20.13 13.62 23.58
N VAL A 245 -20.16 14.79 24.23
CA VAL A 245 -20.97 15.93 23.76
C VAL A 245 -20.49 16.41 22.38
N LEU A 246 -19.19 16.53 22.15
CA LEU A 246 -18.65 16.94 20.85
C LEU A 246 -18.95 15.91 19.75
N ILE A 247 -18.89 14.61 20.07
CA ILE A 247 -19.30 13.54 19.16
C ILE A 247 -20.78 13.69 18.79
N GLY A 248 -21.65 13.87 19.79
CA GLY A 248 -23.08 14.08 19.57
C GLY A 248 -23.38 15.32 18.73
N VAL A 249 -22.72 16.45 19.02
CA VAL A 249 -22.89 17.69 18.26
C VAL A 249 -22.46 17.47 16.81
N GLY A 250 -21.30 16.84 16.59
CA GLY A 250 -20.83 16.53 15.25
C GLY A 250 -21.78 15.63 14.47
N HIS A 251 -22.40 14.64 15.12
CA HIS A 251 -23.39 13.77 14.50
C HIS A 251 -24.65 14.53 14.09
N VAL A 252 -25.22 15.35 14.98
CA VAL A 252 -26.40 16.18 14.68
C VAL A 252 -26.13 17.18 13.56
N MET A 253 -24.94 17.79 13.53
CA MET A 253 -24.52 18.66 12.43
C MET A 253 -24.44 17.91 11.11
N GLY A 254 -23.80 16.73 11.09
CA GLY A 254 -23.72 15.87 9.92
C GLY A 254 -25.09 15.49 9.36
N ASP A 255 -26.03 15.08 10.22
CA ASP A 255 -27.40 14.69 9.85
C ASP A 255 -28.28 15.87 9.41
N THR A 256 -27.92 17.09 9.81
CA THR A 256 -28.66 18.31 9.45
C THR A 256 -28.27 18.82 8.08
N PHE A 257 -26.98 18.81 7.74
CA PHE A 257 -26.50 19.30 6.45
C PHE A 257 -26.43 18.21 5.38
N GLY A 258 -26.10 16.96 5.74
CA GLY A 258 -26.10 15.83 4.81
C GLY A 258 -25.35 16.12 3.50
N LEU A 259 -26.07 16.05 2.37
CA LEU A 259 -25.54 16.34 1.03
C LEU A 259 -25.52 17.84 0.68
N ASP A 260 -26.20 18.68 1.46
CA ASP A 260 -26.31 20.12 1.25
C ASP A 260 -25.15 20.92 1.85
N GLY A 261 -24.17 20.24 2.48
CA GLY A 261 -23.00 20.90 3.03
C GLY A 261 -21.90 19.95 3.48
N VAL A 262 -20.81 20.53 3.95
CA VAL A 262 -19.65 19.84 4.52
C VAL A 262 -19.36 20.42 5.89
N ILE A 263 -19.21 19.54 6.88
CA ILE A 263 -18.91 19.92 8.27
C ILE A 263 -17.51 19.43 8.64
N GLY A 264 -16.75 20.28 9.32
CA GLY A 264 -15.49 19.89 9.91
C GLY A 264 -15.26 20.50 11.29
N ARG A 265 -14.48 19.83 12.13
CA ARG A 265 -14.03 20.36 13.40
C ARG A 265 -12.87 21.32 13.18
N TRP A 266 -13.09 22.58 13.54
CA TRP A 266 -12.15 23.67 13.31
C TRP A 266 -11.18 23.87 14.48
N GLY A 267 -11.67 23.66 15.71
CA GLY A 267 -10.93 23.85 16.96
C GLY A 267 -11.36 22.87 18.04
N GLY A 268 -11.06 23.20 19.30
CA GLY A 268 -11.40 22.33 20.45
C GLY A 268 -12.91 22.09 20.55
N GLU A 269 -13.70 23.16 20.58
CA GLU A 269 -15.17 23.14 20.68
C GLU A 269 -15.86 23.84 19.48
N GLU A 270 -15.07 24.11 18.44
CA GLU A 270 -15.48 24.89 17.25
C GLU A 270 -15.64 23.98 16.03
N PHE A 271 -16.69 24.23 15.26
CA PHE A 271 -17.04 23.51 14.04
C PHE A 271 -17.24 24.49 12.89
N LEU A 272 -16.68 24.18 11.72
CA LEU A 272 -16.91 24.93 10.50
C LEU A 272 -17.94 24.20 9.62
N ILE A 273 -18.90 24.97 9.12
CA ILE A 273 -19.93 24.53 8.20
C ILE A 273 -19.69 25.21 6.86
N VAL A 274 -19.62 24.44 5.78
CA VAL A 274 -19.67 24.92 4.39
C VAL A 274 -20.99 24.45 3.81
N SER A 275 -21.91 25.36 3.56
CA SER A 275 -23.23 25.08 2.99
C SER A 275 -23.29 25.42 1.51
N TYR A 276 -23.91 24.53 0.74
CA TYR A 276 -24.23 24.69 -0.69
C TYR A 276 -25.63 25.28 -0.91
N ALA A 277 -26.20 25.96 0.09
CA ALA A 277 -27.46 26.67 -0.04
C ALA A 277 -27.44 27.65 -1.21
N GLN A 278 -28.58 27.78 -1.90
CA GLN A 278 -28.69 28.59 -3.11
C GLN A 278 -28.80 30.09 -2.82
N ASN A 279 -29.31 30.47 -1.65
CA ASN A 279 -29.53 31.84 -1.22
C ASN A 279 -29.42 31.94 0.32
N SER A 280 -29.42 33.16 0.85
CA SER A 280 -29.29 33.42 2.29
C SER A 280 -30.48 32.86 3.07
N GLN A 281 -31.71 32.94 2.55
CA GLN A 281 -32.90 32.44 3.25
C GLN A 281 -32.85 30.92 3.49
N ASP A 282 -32.35 30.16 2.52
CA ASP A 282 -32.19 28.71 2.66
C ASP A 282 -31.06 28.36 3.62
N PHE A 283 -29.97 29.13 3.62
CA PHE A 283 -28.91 29.00 4.61
C PHE A 283 -29.41 29.29 6.03
N GLU A 284 -30.18 30.36 6.23
CA GLU A 284 -30.79 30.70 7.53
C GLU A 284 -31.72 29.60 8.04
N LYS A 285 -32.54 29.00 7.17
CA LYS A 285 -33.39 27.86 7.54
C LYS A 285 -32.55 26.67 8.01
N GLN A 286 -31.44 26.36 7.34
CA GLN A 286 -30.54 25.29 7.76
C GLN A 286 -29.93 25.58 9.13
N LEU A 287 -29.48 26.81 9.39
CA LEU A 287 -28.93 27.22 10.69
C LEU A 287 -29.99 27.18 11.81
N ALA A 288 -31.21 27.64 11.54
CA ALA A 288 -32.32 27.59 12.49
C ALA A 288 -32.70 26.16 12.84
N LEU A 289 -32.81 25.29 11.83
CA LEU A 289 -33.06 23.86 12.03
C LEU A 289 -31.95 23.20 12.85
N LEU A 290 -30.69 23.57 12.60
CA LEU A 290 -29.57 23.04 13.37
C LEU A 290 -29.67 23.41 14.85
N LEU A 291 -29.95 24.68 15.16
CA LEU A 291 -30.13 25.14 16.54
C LEU A 291 -31.25 24.38 17.26
N GLU A 292 -32.38 24.21 16.58
CA GLU A 292 -33.52 23.43 17.10
C GLU A 292 -33.12 21.97 17.37
N ARG A 293 -32.46 21.31 16.41
CA ARG A 293 -32.03 19.91 16.55
C ARG A 293 -31.00 19.72 17.65
N ILE A 294 -30.03 20.61 17.79
CA ILE A 294 -29.04 20.55 18.86
C ILE A 294 -29.73 20.74 20.21
N SER A 295 -30.52 21.80 20.38
CA SER A 295 -31.15 22.11 21.66
C SER A 295 -32.17 21.06 22.13
N SER A 296 -32.78 20.32 21.20
CA SER A 296 -33.71 19.23 21.47
C SER A 296 -33.04 17.84 21.55
N HIS A 297 -31.77 17.71 21.18
CA HIS A 297 -31.06 16.45 21.23
C HIS A 297 -30.73 16.07 22.68
N SER A 298 -30.99 14.80 23.02
CA SER A 298 -30.63 14.26 24.33
C SER A 298 -29.17 13.81 24.32
N PHE A 299 -28.27 14.67 24.78
CA PHE A 299 -26.85 14.34 24.96
C PHE A 299 -26.62 13.41 26.17
N SER A 300 -25.41 12.88 26.30
CA SER A 300 -24.97 11.96 27.35
C SER A 300 -24.86 12.60 28.76
N ILE A 301 -25.36 13.83 28.93
CA ILE A 301 -25.32 14.60 30.17
C ILE A 301 -26.72 15.13 30.51
N GLU A 302 -27.03 15.27 31.79
CA GLU A 302 -28.31 15.81 32.30
C GLU A 302 -28.36 17.35 32.23
N ARG A 303 -27.93 17.92 31.10
CA ARG A 303 -27.86 19.37 30.88
C ARG A 303 -28.13 19.69 29.41
N PRO A 304 -28.94 20.74 29.10
CA PRO A 304 -29.11 21.19 27.73
C PRO A 304 -27.79 21.67 27.12
N VAL A 305 -27.49 21.19 25.91
CA VAL A 305 -26.37 21.64 25.09
C VAL A 305 -26.92 22.56 24.00
N THR A 306 -26.26 23.68 23.80
CA THR A 306 -26.61 24.67 22.76
C THR A 306 -25.35 25.10 22.03
N ILE A 307 -25.52 25.66 20.84
CA ILE A 307 -24.41 26.20 20.05
C ILE A 307 -24.76 27.62 19.62
N SER A 308 -23.73 28.44 19.44
CA SER A 308 -23.86 29.76 18.80
C SER A 308 -23.18 29.72 17.44
N LEU A 309 -23.73 30.43 16.46
CA LEU A 309 -23.22 30.43 15.09
C LEU A 309 -22.97 31.84 14.55
N GLY A 310 -21.86 32.02 13.85
CA GLY A 310 -21.61 33.16 12.98
C GLY A 310 -21.54 32.70 11.53
N GLY A 311 -22.24 33.35 10.61
CA GLY A 311 -22.27 32.95 9.20
C GLY A 311 -22.03 34.09 8.22
N VAL A 312 -21.59 33.77 7.01
CA VAL A 312 -21.36 34.73 5.93
C VAL A 312 -21.46 34.05 4.57
N HIS A 313 -21.73 34.85 3.55
CA HIS A 313 -21.50 34.44 2.16
C HIS A 313 -19.99 34.40 1.85
N TYR A 314 -19.48 33.25 1.38
CA TYR A 314 -18.04 33.04 1.25
C TYR A 314 -17.48 33.53 -0.09
N LYS A 315 -16.40 34.31 -0.02
CA LYS A 315 -15.68 34.83 -1.19
C LYS A 315 -14.23 34.31 -1.16
N ALA A 316 -13.90 33.39 -2.08
CA ALA A 316 -12.59 32.73 -2.10
C ALA A 316 -11.39 33.71 -2.18
N LEU A 317 -11.52 34.78 -2.98
CA LEU A 317 -10.47 35.82 -3.11
C LEU A 317 -10.20 36.58 -1.80
N GLU A 318 -11.14 36.53 -0.86
CA GLU A 318 -11.09 37.25 0.43
C GLU A 318 -11.08 36.27 1.61
N HIS A 319 -10.64 35.02 1.42
CA HIS A 319 -10.68 33.92 2.41
C HIS A 319 -10.40 34.36 3.86
N ARG A 320 -9.29 35.07 4.10
CA ARG A 320 -8.91 35.54 5.44
C ARG A 320 -9.86 36.59 6.01
N ALA A 321 -10.37 37.49 5.18
CA ALA A 321 -11.32 38.51 5.60
C ALA A 321 -12.69 37.88 5.88
N THR A 322 -13.10 36.91 5.07
CA THR A 322 -14.34 36.14 5.27
C THR A 322 -14.31 35.36 6.58
N LEU A 323 -13.22 34.66 6.90
CA LEU A 323 -13.10 33.95 8.19
C LEU A 323 -13.14 34.90 9.39
N ARG A 324 -12.51 36.07 9.30
CA ARG A 324 -12.61 37.10 10.36
C ARG A 324 -14.04 37.60 10.54
N ALA A 325 -14.78 37.80 9.45
CA ALA A 325 -16.18 38.20 9.52
C ALA A 325 -17.04 37.12 10.20
N VAL A 326 -16.81 35.85 9.88
CA VAL A 326 -17.46 34.71 10.55
C VAL A 326 -17.21 34.73 12.06
N ASP A 327 -15.95 34.91 12.48
CA ASP A 327 -15.58 34.97 13.90
C ASP A 327 -16.27 36.14 14.62
N GLU A 328 -16.34 37.31 13.97
CA GLU A 328 -17.06 38.48 14.52
C GLU A 328 -18.55 38.21 14.67
N ALA A 329 -19.20 37.56 13.70
CA ALA A 329 -20.61 37.20 13.82
C ALA A 329 -20.83 36.18 14.94
N LEU A 330 -19.95 35.19 15.08
CA LEU A 330 -20.03 34.21 16.16
C LEU A 330 -19.90 34.88 17.52
N TYR A 331 -18.96 35.82 17.66
CA TYR A 331 -18.81 36.62 18.87
C TYR A 331 -20.08 37.41 19.21
N ARG A 332 -20.72 38.05 18.21
CA ARG A 332 -22.00 38.74 18.39
C ARG A 332 -23.11 37.78 18.83
N ALA A 333 -23.18 36.58 18.25
CA ALA A 333 -24.16 35.56 18.66
C ALA A 333 -23.98 35.16 20.14
N LYS A 334 -22.73 34.89 20.56
CA LYS A 334 -22.41 34.52 21.95
C LYS A 334 -22.74 35.64 22.94
N THR A 335 -22.51 36.90 22.58
CA THR A 335 -22.83 38.05 23.45
C THR A 335 -24.31 38.42 23.46
N SER A 336 -25.10 38.01 22.46
CA SER A 336 -26.54 38.27 22.38
C SER A 336 -27.43 37.29 23.17
N GLY A 337 -26.85 36.46 24.04
CA GLY A 337 -27.59 35.50 24.86
C GLY A 337 -27.41 34.03 24.46
N LYS A 338 -26.51 33.73 23.52
CA LYS A 338 -26.17 32.35 23.07
C LYS A 338 -27.34 31.64 22.37
N ASN A 339 -27.16 30.38 21.95
CA ASN A 339 -28.18 29.58 21.27
C ASN A 339 -28.87 30.31 20.09
N CYS A 340 -28.09 31.01 19.27
CA CYS A 340 -28.57 31.78 18.14
C CYS A 340 -27.52 31.86 17.02
N TYR A 341 -27.93 32.33 15.85
CA TYR A 341 -27.02 32.64 14.75
C TYR A 341 -26.99 34.15 14.46
N LYS A 342 -25.86 34.64 13.91
CA LYS A 342 -25.73 35.97 13.32
C LYS A 342 -25.08 35.84 11.95
N LEU A 343 -25.55 36.61 10.97
CA LEU A 343 -24.94 36.68 9.65
C LEU A 343 -24.21 38.01 9.46
N VAL A 344 -23.08 37.98 8.73
CA VAL A 344 -22.38 39.20 8.29
C VAL A 344 -22.81 39.57 6.88
N GLY A 345 -23.22 40.82 6.72
CA GLY A 345 -23.96 41.29 5.55
C GLY A 345 -25.44 41.07 5.82
N ASP A 346 -26.16 42.17 6.02
CA ASP A 346 -27.57 42.21 6.40
C ASP A 346 -28.26 43.18 5.41
N PRO A 347 -29.56 43.03 5.08
CA PRO A 347 -30.50 41.92 5.35
C PRO A 347 -31.01 41.21 4.07
#